data_AF-A0A8T2JP41-F1
#
_entry.id   AF-A0A8T2JP41-F1
#
_cell.length_a   1.000
_cell.length_b   1.000
_cell.length_c   1.000
_cell.angle_alpha   90.00
_cell.angle_beta   90.00
_cell.angle_gamma   90.00
#
_symmetry.space_group_name_H-M   'P 1'
#
loop_
_entity.id
_entity.type
_entity.pdbx_description
1 polymer ?
#
loop_
_entity_poly.entity_id
_entity_poly.type
_entity_poly.pdbx_seq_one_letter_code
_entity_poly.pdbx_strand_id
1 'polypeptide(L)'
;MHNMEALLEGIQQQDMMRGLKGSCEAELQELMRQIDIMLEHKRSEWEAETETLKTCLELKDRELNLAQTQEDQLSQEIKRLRQQLAQQETENQRKIVEYEAQLSFLKEELNKLKKCYEKVQKRHLRMEMKSRGEEERSEVSRLSRKLEDFRQRSLDWEKQRLIYQQQLSALEAQRKVLMEQAEIYKQHSQNCKEILEQTNLAGRSECQNLSGQLLRANDSLCAKEEELENLKIQLQSATEGKKQAENVLEHSKQVIQVLKEEKAELRETLHAQTEFLQGSKAQKEELHREVCRMSESLREKEENISLLEEQLKEKRLSQGCTEVDAMMSQLSVSRMNEQRLQAEVTSLENSFGSVKTQCQLLSKELREKVESLQLLENEHRKCFSEITKLKGQLSQAEFSYNSALDGMRKEISQLSKQLHQRDIRMATNEGTEWERMIQAEREAVEHRTLSNLEEENEKLQKELFQTQGKLEIILQTKESEIQMAVERKSQELLKNREQELKQTQERLSVYEEELRNLRSRQDATSNLRIDSRTSSLESMFSEVWKEQATGAPELTSNVASCKDQAEDQESSLPVPPTSPANAVASRFLQEEEQRSHELLQRLNAHIEELRQESQRTVQHFSQAR
;
A
#
# COMPACT_ATOMS: atom_id res chain seq x y z
N MET A 1 -17.92 103.14 -69.30
CA MET A 1 -18.44 102.42 -68.11
C MET A 1 -18.52 100.91 -68.35
N HIS A 2 -18.97 100.42 -69.51
CA HIS A 2 -19.15 98.99 -69.81
C HIS A 2 -18.04 98.00 -69.38
N ASN A 3 -16.76 98.38 -69.38
CA ASN A 3 -15.69 97.50 -68.87
C ASN A 3 -15.81 97.14 -67.38
N MET A 4 -16.59 97.88 -66.56
CA MET A 4 -16.85 97.53 -65.16
C MET A 4 -18.06 96.59 -65.02
N GLU A 5 -19.09 96.75 -65.84
CA GLU A 5 -20.31 95.92 -65.81
C GLU A 5 -19.98 94.48 -66.22
N ALA A 6 -19.27 94.30 -67.34
CA ALA A 6 -18.82 92.97 -67.79
C ALA A 6 -17.83 92.28 -66.82
N LEU A 7 -17.07 93.06 -66.03
CA LEU A 7 -16.21 92.52 -64.97
C LEU A 7 -17.03 92.00 -63.79
N LEU A 8 -18.09 92.72 -63.39
CA LEU A 8 -18.97 92.32 -62.30
C LEU A 8 -19.85 91.12 -62.67
N GLU A 9 -20.40 91.07 -63.89
CA GLU A 9 -21.11 89.88 -64.39
C GLU A 9 -20.17 88.66 -64.50
N GLY A 10 -18.94 88.86 -64.97
CA GLY A 10 -17.92 87.82 -65.02
C GLY A 10 -17.56 87.25 -63.65
N ILE A 11 -17.44 88.13 -62.64
CA ILE A 11 -17.21 87.72 -61.23
C ILE A 11 -18.43 86.97 -60.68
N GLN A 12 -19.66 87.47 -60.88
CA GLN A 12 -20.86 86.79 -60.41
C GLN A 12 -21.09 85.42 -61.07
N GLN A 13 -20.81 85.29 -62.37
CA GLN A 13 -20.84 84.00 -63.05
C GLN A 13 -19.72 83.06 -62.59
N GLN A 14 -18.53 83.58 -62.28
CA GLN A 14 -17.47 82.80 -61.65
C GLN A 14 -17.87 82.33 -60.25
N ASP A 15 -18.44 83.20 -59.40
CA ASP A 15 -18.86 82.83 -58.05
C ASP A 15 -20.04 81.85 -58.04
N MET A 16 -20.99 81.97 -58.98
CA MET A 16 -22.04 80.96 -59.18
C MET A 16 -21.46 79.61 -59.64
N MET A 17 -20.53 79.61 -60.60
CA MET A 17 -19.80 78.39 -61.02
C MET A 17 -18.90 77.83 -59.92
N ARG A 18 -18.39 78.67 -59.02
CA ARG A 18 -17.56 78.31 -57.86
C ARG A 18 -18.42 77.72 -56.74
N GLY A 19 -19.64 78.23 -56.56
CA GLY A 19 -20.67 77.66 -55.69
C GLY A 19 -21.16 76.29 -56.18
N LEU A 20 -21.47 76.16 -57.47
CA LEU A 20 -21.86 74.88 -58.10
C LEU A 20 -20.73 73.85 -58.11
N LYS A 21 -19.48 74.26 -58.37
CA LYS A 21 -18.32 73.37 -58.17
C LYS A 21 -18.14 73.03 -56.69
N GLY A 22 -18.37 73.97 -55.79
CA GLY A 22 -18.34 73.75 -54.34
C GLY A 22 -19.40 72.75 -53.86
N SER A 23 -20.62 72.78 -54.40
CA SER A 23 -21.68 71.83 -54.03
C SER A 23 -21.38 70.44 -54.58
N CYS A 24 -21.01 70.29 -55.86
CA CYS A 24 -20.67 68.97 -56.42
C CYS A 24 -19.40 68.38 -55.79
N GLU A 25 -18.41 69.21 -55.42
CA GLU A 25 -17.23 68.78 -54.67
C GLU A 25 -17.60 68.36 -53.24
N ALA A 26 -18.46 69.11 -52.54
CA ALA A 26 -18.92 68.76 -51.20
C ALA A 26 -19.80 67.49 -51.19
N GLU A 27 -20.65 67.29 -52.22
CA GLU A 27 -21.42 66.07 -52.43
C GLU A 27 -20.51 64.86 -52.69
N LEU A 28 -19.44 65.03 -53.49
CA LEU A 28 -18.44 63.98 -53.71
C LEU A 28 -17.68 63.65 -52.41
N GLN A 29 -17.25 64.66 -51.66
CA GLN A 29 -16.54 64.48 -50.38
C GLN A 29 -17.43 63.83 -49.32
N GLU A 30 -18.72 64.17 -49.25
CA GLU A 30 -19.68 63.54 -48.37
C GLU A 30 -19.97 62.09 -48.78
N LEU A 31 -20.08 61.79 -50.08
CA LEU A 31 -20.19 60.41 -50.58
C LEU A 31 -18.94 59.59 -50.27
N MET A 32 -17.73 60.16 -50.43
CA MET A 32 -16.48 59.52 -50.00
C MET A 32 -16.49 59.24 -48.50
N ARG A 33 -16.85 60.23 -47.66
CA ARG A 33 -16.96 60.08 -46.21
C ARG A 33 -17.98 58.99 -45.80
N GLN A 34 -19.10 58.88 -46.52
CA GLN A 34 -20.08 57.81 -46.32
C GLN A 34 -19.55 56.44 -46.73
N ILE A 35 -18.79 56.35 -47.83
CA ILE A 35 -18.10 55.13 -48.25
C ILE A 35 -17.05 54.72 -47.23
N ASP A 36 -16.22 55.64 -46.74
CA ASP A 36 -15.20 55.38 -45.73
C ASP A 36 -15.82 54.86 -44.42
N ILE A 37 -16.90 55.50 -43.95
CA ILE A 37 -17.65 55.04 -42.76
C ILE A 37 -18.29 53.67 -42.99
N MET A 38 -18.84 53.41 -44.18
CA MET A 38 -19.41 52.09 -44.52
C MET A 38 -18.32 51.02 -44.58
N LEU A 39 -17.16 51.31 -45.16
CA LEU A 39 -16.01 50.40 -45.24
C LEU A 39 -15.42 50.11 -43.85
N GLU A 40 -15.31 51.13 -42.99
CA GLU A 40 -14.81 50.95 -41.62
C GLU A 40 -15.82 50.21 -40.71
N HIS A 41 -17.12 50.45 -40.92
CA HIS A 41 -18.18 49.65 -40.29
C HIS A 41 -18.12 48.18 -40.75
N LYS A 42 -17.96 47.92 -42.06
CA LYS A 42 -17.82 46.54 -42.57
C LYS A 42 -16.50 45.88 -42.15
N ARG A 43 -15.41 46.64 -42.02
CA ARG A 43 -14.15 46.17 -41.44
C ARG A 43 -14.36 45.72 -39.99
N SER A 44 -14.92 46.59 -39.15
CA SER A 44 -15.12 46.29 -37.72
C SER A 44 -16.12 45.16 -37.48
N GLU A 45 -17.16 45.02 -38.32
CA GLU A 45 -18.02 43.83 -38.33
C GLU A 45 -17.22 42.56 -38.66
N TRP A 46 -16.45 42.54 -39.75
CA TRP A 46 -15.62 41.38 -40.11
C TRP A 46 -14.53 41.07 -39.08
N GLU A 47 -13.93 42.09 -38.45
CA GLU A 47 -12.96 41.88 -37.38
C GLU A 47 -13.61 41.20 -36.17
N ALA A 48 -14.79 41.68 -35.73
CA ALA A 48 -15.58 41.04 -34.67
C ALA A 48 -16.10 39.64 -35.05
N GLU A 49 -16.53 39.41 -36.29
CA GLU A 49 -16.90 38.09 -36.80
C GLU A 49 -15.69 37.15 -36.79
N THR A 50 -14.50 37.59 -37.21
CA THR A 50 -13.30 36.74 -37.14
C THR A 50 -12.86 36.48 -35.69
N GLU A 51 -13.04 37.42 -34.76
CA GLU A 51 -12.66 37.24 -33.35
C GLU A 51 -13.63 36.32 -32.59
N THR A 52 -14.93 36.43 -32.86
CA THR A 52 -15.92 35.46 -32.37
C THR A 52 -15.71 34.07 -32.98
N LEU A 53 -15.35 33.96 -34.27
CA LEU A 53 -15.01 32.67 -34.89
C LEU A 53 -13.69 32.09 -34.34
N LYS A 54 -12.64 32.89 -34.12
CA LYS A 54 -11.38 32.46 -33.48
C LYS A 54 -11.64 31.90 -32.08
N THR A 55 -12.34 32.65 -31.23
CA THR A 55 -12.64 32.22 -29.86
C THR A 55 -13.54 30.98 -29.82
N CYS A 56 -14.51 30.85 -30.73
CA CYS A 56 -15.28 29.61 -30.90
C CYS A 56 -14.39 28.42 -31.32
N LEU A 57 -13.46 28.63 -32.25
CA LEU A 57 -12.53 27.59 -32.72
C LEU A 57 -11.60 27.13 -31.59
N GLU A 58 -10.98 28.06 -30.85
CA GLU A 58 -10.13 27.69 -29.71
C GLU A 58 -10.90 26.94 -28.60
N LEU A 59 -12.18 27.27 -28.38
CA LEU A 59 -13.02 26.52 -27.45
C LEU A 59 -13.27 25.09 -27.95
N LYS A 60 -13.49 24.90 -29.26
CA LYS A 60 -13.64 23.57 -29.87
C LYS A 60 -12.33 22.78 -29.86
N ASP A 61 -11.19 23.43 -30.06
CA ASP A 61 -9.88 22.79 -29.89
C ASP A 61 -9.67 22.35 -28.43
N ARG A 62 -10.03 23.18 -27.44
CA ARG A 62 -9.95 22.80 -26.01
C ARG A 62 -10.86 21.61 -25.67
N GLU A 63 -12.11 21.62 -26.14
CA GLU A 63 -13.04 20.49 -26.00
C GLU A 63 -12.49 19.20 -26.65
N LEU A 64 -11.94 19.31 -27.87
CA LEU A 64 -11.38 18.19 -28.63
C LEU A 64 -10.15 17.59 -27.95
N ASN A 65 -9.24 18.42 -27.44
CA ASN A 65 -8.08 17.95 -26.65
C ASN A 65 -8.52 17.26 -25.35
N LEU A 66 -9.56 17.77 -24.66
CA LEU A 66 -10.12 17.11 -23.49
C LEU A 66 -10.74 15.74 -23.84
N ALA A 67 -11.49 15.66 -24.95
CA ALA A 67 -12.06 14.40 -25.43
C ALA A 67 -10.97 13.37 -25.79
N GLN A 68 -9.92 13.80 -26.51
CA GLN A 68 -8.78 12.94 -26.85
C GLN A 68 -8.05 12.42 -25.62
N THR A 69 -7.76 13.27 -24.63
CA THR A 69 -7.10 12.81 -23.38
C THR A 69 -7.96 11.85 -22.56
N GLN A 70 -9.30 11.94 -22.65
CA GLN A 70 -10.21 10.96 -22.07
C GLN A 70 -10.24 9.64 -22.86
N GLU A 71 -10.24 9.70 -24.20
CA GLU A 71 -10.15 8.52 -25.07
C GLU A 71 -8.83 7.76 -24.87
N ASP A 72 -7.71 8.47 -24.68
CA ASP A 72 -6.41 7.87 -24.36
C ASP A 72 -6.42 7.19 -22.98
N GLN A 73 -7.02 7.80 -21.96
CA GLN A 73 -7.16 7.21 -20.62
C GLN A 73 -8.00 5.93 -20.66
N LEU A 74 -9.17 5.98 -21.30
CA LEU A 74 -10.03 4.80 -21.49
C LEU A 74 -9.34 3.73 -22.34
N SER A 75 -8.58 4.12 -23.36
CA SER A 75 -7.78 3.20 -24.18
C SER A 75 -6.66 2.51 -23.38
N GLN A 76 -6.04 3.21 -22.43
CA GLN A 76 -5.05 2.62 -21.51
C GLN A 76 -5.71 1.69 -20.49
N GLU A 77 -6.89 2.04 -19.97
CA GLU A 77 -7.66 1.18 -19.08
C GLU A 77 -8.14 -0.09 -19.78
N ILE A 78 -8.70 0.01 -21.00
CA ILE A 78 -9.08 -1.14 -21.82
C ILE A 78 -7.87 -2.04 -22.12
N LYS A 79 -6.67 -1.48 -22.37
CA LYS A 79 -5.43 -2.25 -22.52
C LYS A 79 -5.08 -3.01 -21.23
N ARG A 80 -5.17 -2.35 -20.06
CA ARG A 80 -4.92 -2.97 -18.74
C ARG A 80 -5.92 -4.10 -18.43
N LEU A 81 -7.22 -3.86 -18.66
CA LEU A 81 -8.28 -4.84 -18.44
C LEU A 81 -8.13 -6.05 -19.36
N ARG A 82 -7.78 -5.85 -20.65
CA ARG A 82 -7.47 -6.96 -21.57
C ARG A 82 -6.25 -7.77 -21.15
N GLN A 83 -5.21 -7.13 -20.61
CA GLN A 83 -4.05 -7.83 -20.05
C GLN A 83 -4.40 -8.65 -18.81
N GLN A 84 -5.22 -8.11 -17.89
CA GLN A 84 -5.71 -8.82 -16.71
C GLN A 84 -6.62 -10.01 -17.09
N LEU A 85 -7.51 -9.83 -18.07
CA LEU A 85 -8.36 -10.90 -18.59
C LEU A 85 -7.50 -12.03 -19.17
N ALA A 86 -6.55 -11.72 -20.06
CA ALA A 86 -5.65 -12.70 -20.64
C ALA A 86 -4.79 -13.41 -19.58
N GLN A 87 -4.32 -12.70 -18.55
CA GLN A 87 -3.61 -13.32 -17.42
C GLN A 87 -4.50 -14.34 -16.69
N GLN A 88 -5.74 -13.96 -16.33
CA GLN A 88 -6.71 -14.86 -15.71
C GLN A 88 -7.10 -16.04 -16.61
N GLU A 89 -7.21 -15.84 -17.92
CA GLU A 89 -7.40 -16.93 -18.89
C GLU A 89 -6.23 -17.91 -18.86
N THR A 90 -4.97 -17.46 -18.88
CA THR A 90 -3.82 -18.38 -18.76
C THR A 90 -3.70 -19.07 -17.40
N GLU A 91 -4.16 -18.44 -16.32
CA GLU A 91 -4.22 -19.07 -14.99
C GLU A 91 -5.29 -20.14 -14.94
N ASN A 92 -6.45 -19.89 -15.52
CA ASN A 92 -7.54 -20.86 -15.55
C ASN A 92 -7.25 -22.00 -16.54
N GLN A 93 -6.59 -21.73 -17.67
CA GLN A 93 -6.05 -22.77 -18.56
C GLN A 93 -5.02 -23.66 -17.84
N ARG A 94 -4.10 -23.09 -17.05
CA ARG A 94 -3.17 -23.86 -16.21
C ARG A 94 -3.90 -24.76 -15.21
N LYS A 95 -4.87 -24.22 -14.46
CA LYS A 95 -5.71 -25.00 -13.53
C LYS A 95 -6.48 -26.12 -14.26
N ILE A 96 -7.00 -25.87 -15.46
CA ILE A 96 -7.67 -26.88 -16.29
C ILE A 96 -6.71 -28.01 -16.65
N VAL A 97 -5.50 -27.70 -17.15
CA VAL A 97 -4.48 -28.72 -17.48
C VAL A 97 -4.04 -29.50 -16.23
N GLU A 98 -3.91 -28.85 -15.07
CA GLU A 98 -3.63 -29.50 -13.79
C GLU A 98 -4.76 -30.46 -13.38
N TYR A 99 -6.03 -30.07 -13.51
CA TYR A 99 -7.17 -30.94 -13.24
C TYR A 99 -7.32 -32.07 -14.27
N GLU A 100 -7.02 -31.83 -15.55
CA GLU A 100 -7.01 -32.86 -16.59
C GLU A 100 -5.92 -33.91 -16.32
N ALA A 101 -4.74 -33.49 -15.84
CA ALA A 101 -3.66 -34.38 -15.41
C ALA A 101 -4.04 -35.18 -14.15
N GLN A 102 -4.71 -34.57 -13.17
CA GLN A 102 -5.26 -35.29 -12.01
C GLN A 102 -6.32 -36.31 -12.43
N LEU A 103 -7.22 -35.94 -13.37
CA LEU A 103 -8.24 -36.83 -13.91
C LEU A 103 -7.64 -37.96 -14.78
N SER A 104 -6.54 -37.73 -15.50
CA SER A 104 -5.85 -38.80 -16.23
C SER A 104 -5.16 -39.78 -15.28
N PHE A 105 -4.47 -39.28 -14.24
CA PHE A 105 -3.90 -40.10 -13.17
C PHE A 105 -4.95 -40.94 -12.44
N LEU A 106 -6.10 -40.36 -12.07
CA LEU A 106 -7.20 -41.09 -11.44
C LEU A 106 -7.82 -42.14 -12.39
N LYS A 107 -7.93 -41.85 -13.69
CA LYS A 107 -8.34 -42.85 -14.70
C LYS A 107 -7.31 -43.98 -14.83
N GLU A 108 -6.02 -43.68 -14.74
CA GLU A 108 -4.97 -44.70 -14.72
C GLU A 108 -5.02 -45.57 -13.47
N GLU A 109 -5.13 -44.99 -12.28
CA GLU A 109 -5.26 -45.76 -11.02
C GLU A 109 -6.53 -46.59 -11.00
N LEU A 110 -7.66 -46.06 -11.49
CA LEU A 110 -8.90 -46.83 -11.65
C LEU A 110 -8.74 -47.98 -12.67
N ASN A 111 -7.93 -47.81 -13.72
CA ASN A 111 -7.60 -48.88 -14.68
C ASN A 111 -6.59 -49.89 -14.13
N LYS A 112 -5.63 -49.47 -13.29
CA LYS A 112 -4.73 -50.36 -12.53
C LYS A 112 -5.55 -51.20 -11.54
N LEU A 113 -6.46 -50.56 -10.81
CA LEU A 113 -7.39 -51.19 -9.87
C LEU A 113 -8.33 -52.18 -10.55
N LYS A 114 -8.97 -51.82 -11.68
CA LYS A 114 -9.75 -52.75 -12.51
C LYS A 114 -8.94 -53.98 -12.94
N LYS A 115 -7.73 -53.78 -13.47
CA LYS A 115 -6.83 -54.87 -13.87
C LYS A 115 -6.39 -55.74 -12.67
N CYS A 116 -6.25 -55.16 -11.48
CA CYS A 116 -5.99 -55.91 -10.25
C CYS A 116 -7.22 -56.70 -9.78
N TYR A 117 -8.41 -56.11 -9.84
CA TYR A 117 -9.67 -56.77 -9.53
C TYR A 117 -9.93 -57.95 -10.47
N GLU A 118 -9.78 -57.77 -11.79
CA GLU A 118 -9.85 -58.87 -12.77
C GLU A 118 -8.83 -59.99 -12.47
N LYS A 119 -7.60 -59.64 -12.10
CA LYS A 119 -6.57 -60.64 -11.73
C LYS A 119 -6.97 -61.40 -10.46
N VAL A 120 -7.56 -60.73 -9.48
CA VAL A 120 -8.07 -61.36 -8.24
C VAL A 120 -9.27 -62.23 -8.54
N GLN A 121 -10.25 -61.78 -9.32
CA GLN A 121 -11.41 -62.56 -9.74
C GLN A 121 -11.00 -63.81 -10.55
N LYS A 122 -10.12 -63.65 -11.54
CA LYS A 122 -9.54 -64.76 -12.33
C LYS A 122 -8.63 -65.68 -11.49
N ARG A 123 -8.18 -65.24 -10.32
CA ARG A 123 -7.48 -66.07 -9.33
C ARG A 123 -8.45 -66.80 -8.39
N HIS A 124 -9.51 -66.14 -7.93
CA HIS A 124 -10.56 -66.74 -7.10
C HIS A 124 -11.20 -67.94 -7.80
N LEU A 125 -11.61 -67.75 -9.07
CA LEU A 125 -12.12 -68.81 -9.95
C LEU A 125 -11.12 -69.96 -10.22
N ARG A 126 -9.83 -69.77 -9.91
CA ARG A 126 -8.77 -70.79 -9.99
C ARG A 126 -8.41 -71.39 -8.63
N MET A 127 -8.80 -70.75 -7.53
CA MET A 127 -8.58 -71.20 -6.15
C MET A 127 -9.80 -71.96 -5.60
N GLU A 128 -11.02 -71.64 -6.02
CA GLU A 128 -12.19 -72.53 -5.86
C GLU A 128 -11.94 -73.90 -6.52
N MET A 129 -11.11 -73.93 -7.57
CA MET A 129 -10.66 -75.14 -8.27
C MET A 129 -9.43 -75.81 -7.62
N LYS A 130 -8.92 -75.31 -6.48
CA LYS A 130 -7.67 -75.76 -5.85
C LYS A 130 -7.62 -75.76 -4.31
N SER A 131 -8.57 -75.15 -3.61
CA SER A 131 -8.47 -74.87 -2.17
C SER A 131 -9.41 -75.67 -1.29
N ARG A 132 -8.82 -76.54 -0.49
CA ARG A 132 -9.02 -76.58 0.98
C ARG A 132 -7.70 -76.21 1.68
N GLY A 133 -7.03 -75.15 1.19
CA GLY A 133 -5.65 -74.85 1.60
C GLY A 133 -4.99 -73.60 1.00
N GLU A 134 -5.72 -72.78 0.24
CA GLU A 134 -5.23 -71.47 -0.23
C GLU A 134 -5.85 -70.29 0.56
N GLU A 135 -6.88 -70.54 1.37
CA GLU A 135 -7.61 -69.52 2.15
C GLU A 135 -6.73 -68.85 3.21
N GLU A 136 -6.13 -69.59 4.15
CA GLU A 136 -5.20 -69.04 5.16
C GLU A 136 -4.02 -68.30 4.52
N ARG A 137 -3.46 -68.85 3.43
CA ARG A 137 -2.41 -68.18 2.64
C ARG A 137 -2.91 -66.89 1.99
N SER A 138 -4.17 -66.84 1.57
CA SER A 138 -4.79 -65.62 1.03
C SER A 138 -5.03 -64.58 2.12
N GLU A 139 -5.36 -65.02 3.34
CA GLU A 139 -5.63 -64.18 4.50
C GLU A 139 -4.35 -63.49 4.99
N VAL A 140 -3.28 -64.26 5.19
CA VAL A 140 -1.93 -63.71 5.46
C VAL A 140 -1.48 -62.78 4.33
N SER A 141 -1.76 -63.13 3.06
CA SER A 141 -1.47 -62.27 1.89
C SER A 141 -2.32 -61.00 1.80
N ARG A 142 -3.51 -60.98 2.44
CA ARG A 142 -4.42 -59.83 2.51
C ARG A 142 -3.97 -58.86 3.59
N LEU A 143 -3.64 -59.38 4.78
CA LEU A 143 -3.12 -58.60 5.89
C LEU A 143 -1.75 -58.02 5.58
N SER A 144 -0.84 -58.81 4.99
CA SER A 144 0.48 -58.33 4.55
C SER A 144 0.40 -57.16 3.58
N ARG A 145 -0.57 -57.19 2.64
CA ARG A 145 -0.78 -56.09 1.69
C ARG A 145 -1.32 -54.84 2.37
N LYS A 146 -2.34 -54.96 3.24
CA LYS A 146 -2.83 -53.82 4.03
C LYS A 146 -1.73 -53.18 4.88
N LEU A 147 -0.86 -53.99 5.47
CA LEU A 147 0.24 -53.51 6.30
C LEU A 147 1.30 -52.79 5.45
N GLU A 148 1.53 -53.21 4.21
CA GLU A 148 2.35 -52.47 3.25
C GLU A 148 1.67 -51.18 2.75
N ASP A 149 0.35 -51.19 2.52
CA ASP A 149 -0.42 -49.97 2.21
C ASP A 149 -0.31 -48.94 3.35
N PHE A 150 -0.31 -49.39 4.61
CA PHE A 150 -0.08 -48.53 5.78
C PHE A 150 1.37 -48.04 5.87
N ARG A 151 2.38 -48.88 5.58
CA ARG A 151 3.79 -48.43 5.48
C ARG A 151 3.96 -47.36 4.41
N GLN A 152 3.41 -47.56 3.22
CA GLN A 152 3.49 -46.60 2.13
C GLN A 152 2.83 -45.26 2.51
N ARG A 153 1.62 -45.29 3.10
CA ARG A 153 0.98 -44.08 3.64
C ARG A 153 1.82 -43.40 4.72
N SER A 154 2.43 -44.16 5.62
CA SER A 154 3.33 -43.61 6.64
C SER A 154 4.55 -42.93 6.02
N LEU A 155 5.14 -43.50 4.97
CA LEU A 155 6.24 -42.88 4.22
C LEU A 155 5.81 -41.63 3.46
N ASP A 156 4.57 -41.57 2.96
CA ASP A 156 4.06 -40.39 2.26
C ASP A 156 3.69 -39.25 3.22
N TRP A 157 3.16 -39.56 4.42
CA TRP A 157 3.04 -38.58 5.51
C TRP A 157 4.41 -38.10 6.02
N GLU A 158 5.41 -38.99 6.10
CA GLU A 158 6.79 -38.64 6.50
C GLU A 158 7.41 -37.65 5.49
N LYS A 159 7.22 -37.88 4.19
CA LYS A 159 7.62 -36.94 3.12
C LYS A 159 6.92 -35.58 3.25
N GLN A 160 5.60 -35.56 3.49
CA GLN A 160 4.87 -34.31 3.68
C GLN A 160 5.36 -33.56 4.92
N ARG A 161 5.59 -34.25 6.05
CA ARG A 161 6.16 -33.63 7.25
C ARG A 161 7.53 -33.02 6.97
N LEU A 162 8.38 -33.72 6.22
CA LEU A 162 9.71 -33.21 5.82
C LEU A 162 9.61 -31.97 4.91
N ILE A 163 8.65 -31.93 3.97
CA ILE A 163 8.40 -30.76 3.12
C ILE A 163 7.94 -29.56 3.96
N TYR A 164 6.99 -29.76 4.88
CA TYR A 164 6.55 -28.69 5.79
C TYR A 164 7.68 -28.24 6.73
N GLN A 165 8.50 -29.16 7.24
CA GLN A 165 9.68 -28.83 8.05
C GLN A 165 10.71 -28.01 7.27
N GLN A 166 10.94 -28.33 5.99
CA GLN A 166 11.79 -27.53 5.10
C GLN A 166 11.20 -26.14 4.87
N GLN A 167 9.90 -26.02 4.57
CA GLN A 167 9.21 -24.74 4.40
C GLN A 167 9.29 -23.87 5.67
N LEU A 168 9.06 -24.46 6.85
CA LEU A 168 9.21 -23.76 8.13
C LEU A 168 10.66 -23.29 8.34
N SER A 169 11.66 -24.14 8.09
CA SER A 169 13.07 -23.75 8.22
C SER A 169 13.48 -22.61 7.27
N ALA A 170 12.91 -22.57 6.06
CA ALA A 170 13.14 -21.50 5.10
C ALA A 170 12.48 -20.17 5.54
N LEU A 171 11.24 -20.23 6.07
CA LEU A 171 10.55 -19.07 6.64
C LEU A 171 11.24 -18.55 7.92
N GLU A 172 11.79 -19.44 8.75
CA GLU A 172 12.62 -19.07 9.90
C GLU A 172 13.93 -18.41 9.48
N ALA A 173 14.59 -18.91 8.43
CA ALA A 173 15.79 -18.29 7.87
C ALA A 173 15.48 -16.88 7.30
N GLN A 174 14.39 -16.75 6.52
CA GLN A 174 13.92 -15.46 6.00
C GLN A 174 13.59 -14.49 7.15
N ARG A 175 12.92 -14.97 8.21
CA ARG A 175 12.63 -14.16 9.41
C ARG A 175 13.91 -13.70 10.11
N LYS A 176 14.95 -14.55 10.24
CA LYS A 176 16.24 -14.17 10.82
C LYS A 176 16.90 -13.04 10.03
N VAL A 177 17.00 -13.19 8.71
CA VAL A 177 17.54 -12.15 7.81
C VAL A 177 16.76 -10.83 7.92
N LEU A 178 15.42 -10.89 8.05
CA LEU A 178 14.60 -9.69 8.26
C LEU A 178 14.82 -9.05 9.64
N MET A 179 15.09 -9.82 10.69
CA MET A 179 15.48 -9.25 12.00
C MET A 179 16.88 -8.64 11.96
N GLU A 180 17.86 -9.30 11.33
CA GLU A 180 19.21 -8.78 11.12
C GLU A 180 19.18 -7.45 10.35
N GLN A 181 18.37 -7.35 9.28
CA GLN A 181 18.13 -6.09 8.56
C GLN A 181 17.49 -5.02 9.47
N ALA A 182 16.49 -5.37 10.27
CA ALA A 182 15.86 -4.44 11.21
C ALA A 182 16.84 -3.95 12.30
N GLU A 183 17.75 -4.80 12.76
CA GLU A 183 18.82 -4.44 13.69
C GLU A 183 19.86 -3.52 13.03
N ILE A 184 20.25 -3.76 11.78
CA ILE A 184 21.13 -2.86 11.01
C ILE A 184 20.46 -1.48 10.84
N TYR A 185 19.19 -1.42 10.45
CA TYR A 185 18.46 -0.14 10.35
C TYR A 185 18.35 0.58 11.70
N LYS A 186 18.14 -0.16 12.79
CA LYS A 186 18.11 0.39 14.15
C LYS A 186 19.47 0.94 14.57
N GLN A 187 20.56 0.19 14.36
CA GLN A 187 21.93 0.63 14.65
C GLN A 187 22.31 1.86 13.82
N HIS A 188 21.98 1.88 12.53
CA HIS A 188 22.20 3.05 11.67
C HIS A 188 21.40 4.27 12.17
N SER A 189 20.14 4.11 12.55
CA SER A 189 19.33 5.18 13.14
C SER A 189 19.88 5.69 14.48
N GLN A 190 20.47 4.82 15.31
CA GLN A 190 21.14 5.22 16.55
C GLN A 190 22.44 5.99 16.26
N ASN A 191 23.29 5.48 15.38
CA ASN A 191 24.53 6.13 14.96
C ASN A 191 24.27 7.54 14.35
N CYS A 192 23.26 7.67 13.48
CA CYS A 192 22.86 8.97 12.94
C CYS A 192 22.36 9.95 14.02
N LYS A 193 21.72 9.47 15.09
CA LYS A 193 21.33 10.32 16.24
C LYS A 193 22.55 10.74 17.04
N GLU A 194 23.48 9.82 17.32
CA GLU A 194 24.72 10.12 18.05
C GLU A 194 25.58 11.16 17.31
N ILE A 195 25.71 11.05 15.98
CA ILE A 195 26.38 12.06 15.14
C ILE A 195 25.63 13.40 15.17
N LEU A 196 24.29 13.38 15.12
CA LEU A 196 23.48 14.59 15.21
C LEU A 196 23.61 15.27 16.58
N GLU A 197 23.65 14.50 17.68
CA GLU A 197 23.83 15.01 19.04
C GLU A 197 25.25 15.58 19.24
N GLN A 198 26.28 14.89 18.75
CA GLN A 198 27.67 15.38 18.79
C GLN A 198 27.85 16.67 18.00
N THR A 199 27.30 16.76 16.78
CA THR A 199 27.37 17.98 15.95
C THR A 199 26.56 19.13 16.55
N ASN A 200 25.39 18.87 17.15
CA ASN A 200 24.64 19.87 17.91
C ASN A 200 25.39 20.36 19.15
N LEU A 201 26.10 19.48 19.87
CA LEU A 201 26.93 19.87 21.02
C LEU A 201 28.13 20.71 20.59
N ALA A 202 28.82 20.32 19.50
CA ALA A 202 29.91 21.10 18.91
C ALA A 202 29.42 22.50 18.52
N GLY A 203 28.38 22.62 17.69
CA GLY A 203 27.81 23.90 17.27
C GLY A 203 27.30 24.76 18.43
N ARG A 204 26.72 24.16 19.49
CA ARG A 204 26.38 24.90 20.72
C ARG A 204 27.61 25.46 21.42
N SER A 205 28.70 24.69 21.52
CA SER A 205 29.95 25.16 22.12
C SER A 205 30.63 26.25 21.29
N GLU A 206 30.58 26.16 19.96
CA GLU A 206 31.07 27.20 19.04
C GLU A 206 30.27 28.49 19.17
N CYS A 207 28.93 28.42 19.19
CA CYS A 207 28.06 29.56 19.43
C CYS A 207 28.31 30.21 20.81
N GLN A 208 28.54 29.41 21.87
CA GLN A 208 28.92 29.92 23.19
C GLN A 208 30.31 30.59 23.18
N ASN A 209 31.28 30.00 22.49
CA ASN A 209 32.63 30.56 22.35
C ASN A 209 32.62 31.89 21.57
N LEU A 210 31.87 31.97 20.47
CA LEU A 210 31.69 33.19 19.67
C LEU A 210 30.91 34.26 20.44
N SER A 211 29.84 33.88 21.15
CA SER A 211 29.10 34.79 22.03
C SER A 211 29.98 35.34 23.15
N GLY A 212 30.82 34.52 23.77
CA GLY A 212 31.79 34.95 24.78
C GLY A 212 32.94 35.80 24.23
N GLN A 213 33.30 35.64 22.94
CA GLN A 213 34.23 36.54 22.26
C GLN A 213 33.59 37.90 21.96
N LEU A 214 32.34 37.90 21.45
CA LEU A 214 31.57 39.11 21.20
C LEU A 214 31.30 39.90 22.48
N LEU A 215 30.97 39.24 23.59
CA LEU A 215 30.79 39.89 24.89
C LEU A 215 32.07 40.60 25.33
N ARG A 216 33.21 39.91 25.35
CA ARG A 216 34.51 40.53 25.70
C ARG A 216 34.91 41.68 24.75
N ALA A 217 34.57 41.58 23.46
CA ALA A 217 34.79 42.65 22.50
C ALA A 217 33.87 43.86 22.77
N ASN A 218 32.62 43.62 23.17
CA ASN A 218 31.67 44.65 23.57
C ASN A 218 32.11 45.34 24.87
N ASP A 219 32.48 44.57 25.91
CA ASP A 219 33.01 45.10 27.17
C ASP A 219 34.25 45.97 26.92
N SER A 220 35.14 45.53 26.03
CA SER A 220 36.29 46.32 25.60
C SER A 220 35.93 47.55 24.76
N LEU A 221 34.81 47.55 24.03
CA LEU A 221 34.32 48.73 23.31
C LEU A 221 33.74 49.74 24.28
N CYS A 222 32.90 49.34 25.23
CA CYS A 222 32.37 50.23 26.26
C CYS A 222 33.48 50.89 27.09
N ALA A 223 34.54 50.14 27.45
CA ALA A 223 35.73 50.72 28.08
C ALA A 223 36.44 51.78 27.19
N LYS A 224 36.43 51.62 25.86
CA LYS A 224 36.95 52.64 24.94
C LYS A 224 36.00 53.80 24.69
N GLU A 225 34.68 53.60 24.79
CA GLU A 225 33.69 54.67 24.79
C GLU A 225 33.84 55.54 26.06
N GLU A 226 34.06 54.93 27.22
CA GLU A 226 34.40 55.63 28.47
C GLU A 226 35.73 56.39 28.36
N GLU A 227 36.79 55.80 27.81
CA GLU A 227 38.06 56.51 27.55
C GLU A 227 37.86 57.71 26.60
N LEU A 228 37.07 57.55 25.53
CA LEU A 228 36.79 58.62 24.56
C LEU A 228 35.97 59.77 25.16
N GLU A 229 34.96 59.47 25.97
CA GLU A 229 34.16 60.50 26.63
C GLU A 229 34.98 61.25 27.69
N ASN A 230 35.86 60.56 28.42
CA ASN A 230 36.83 61.21 29.32
C ASN A 230 37.81 62.12 28.56
N LEU A 231 38.36 61.68 27.42
CA LEU A 231 39.24 62.50 26.57
C LEU A 231 38.49 63.71 25.96
N LYS A 232 37.20 63.54 25.64
CA LYS A 232 36.33 64.62 25.14
C LYS A 232 36.03 65.66 26.22
N ILE A 233 35.79 65.25 27.48
CA ILE A 233 35.66 66.17 28.63
C ILE A 233 36.97 66.93 28.87
N GLN A 234 38.12 66.23 28.83
CA GLN A 234 39.44 66.88 28.94
C GLN A 234 39.64 67.90 27.82
N LEU A 235 39.35 67.53 26.56
CA LEU A 235 39.45 68.43 25.41
C LEU A 235 38.52 69.65 25.56
N GLN A 236 37.28 69.46 25.99
CA GLN A 236 36.35 70.56 26.27
C GLN A 236 36.95 71.54 27.29
N SER A 237 37.36 71.04 28.47
CA SER A 237 37.98 71.88 29.51
C SER A 237 39.25 72.61 29.03
N ALA A 238 40.06 71.97 28.17
CA ALA A 238 41.22 72.60 27.56
C ALA A 238 40.84 73.69 26.53
N THR A 239 39.78 73.51 25.75
CA THR A 239 39.27 74.56 24.85
C THR A 239 38.61 75.72 25.61
N GLU A 240 37.98 75.46 26.75
CA GLU A 240 37.44 76.50 27.63
C GLU A 240 38.56 77.29 28.31
N GLY A 241 39.56 76.61 28.87
CA GLY A 241 40.77 77.26 29.40
C GLY A 241 41.51 78.08 28.32
N LYS A 242 41.58 77.58 27.09
CA LYS A 242 42.13 78.34 25.94
C LYS A 242 41.30 79.58 25.63
N LYS A 243 39.96 79.49 25.56
CA LYS A 243 39.08 80.66 25.37
C LYS A 243 39.22 81.68 26.51
N GLN A 244 39.32 81.22 27.76
CA GLN A 244 39.55 82.09 28.91
C GLN A 244 40.90 82.82 28.79
N ALA A 245 41.97 82.11 28.41
CA ALA A 245 43.28 82.71 28.17
C ALA A 245 43.28 83.71 26.99
N GLU A 246 42.53 83.41 25.91
CA GLU A 246 42.35 84.31 24.77
C GLU A 246 41.59 85.59 25.17
N ASN A 247 40.50 85.47 25.95
CA ASN A 247 39.75 86.59 26.50
C ASN A 247 40.60 87.45 27.46
N VAL A 248 41.38 86.83 28.35
CA VAL A 248 42.29 87.55 29.27
C VAL A 248 43.41 88.25 28.51
N LEU A 249 43.96 87.60 27.47
CA LEU A 249 44.94 88.21 26.57
C LEU A 249 44.33 89.42 25.83
N GLU A 250 43.11 89.30 25.32
CA GLU A 250 42.41 90.42 24.66
C GLU A 250 42.11 91.58 25.61
N HIS A 251 41.64 91.30 26.83
CA HIS A 251 41.46 92.33 27.84
C HIS A 251 42.79 92.99 28.23
N SER A 252 43.89 92.22 28.34
CA SER A 252 45.22 92.78 28.59
C SER A 252 45.71 93.68 27.44
N LYS A 253 45.38 93.36 26.18
CA LYS A 253 45.65 94.23 25.02
C LYS A 253 44.86 95.53 25.09
N GLN A 254 43.59 95.50 25.51
CA GLN A 254 42.76 96.68 25.73
C GLN A 254 43.35 97.58 26.82
N VAL A 255 43.73 97.02 27.98
CA VAL A 255 44.38 97.77 29.07
C VAL A 255 45.73 98.35 28.62
N ILE A 256 46.54 97.59 27.88
CA ILE A 256 47.80 98.08 27.31
C ILE A 256 47.55 99.19 26.26
N GLN A 257 46.41 99.19 25.58
CA GLN A 257 46.05 100.25 24.63
C GLN A 257 45.65 101.54 25.35
N VAL A 258 44.78 101.46 26.37
CA VAL A 258 44.43 102.61 27.23
C VAL A 258 45.69 103.19 27.90
N LEU A 259 46.57 102.35 28.44
CA LEU A 259 47.84 102.79 29.03
C LEU A 259 48.82 103.44 28.02
N LYS A 260 48.68 103.20 26.70
CA LYS A 260 49.43 103.95 25.68
C LYS A 260 48.80 105.30 25.38
N GLU A 261 47.47 105.38 25.41
CA GLU A 261 46.67 106.58 25.19
C GLU A 261 46.83 107.55 26.36
N GLU A 262 46.67 107.10 27.61
CA GLU A 262 47.04 107.85 28.82
C GLU A 262 48.50 108.31 28.77
N LYS A 263 49.43 107.44 28.31
CA LYS A 263 50.85 107.82 28.13
C LYS A 263 51.07 108.79 26.96
N ALA A 264 50.14 108.94 26.03
CA ALA A 264 50.17 109.98 24.99
C ALA A 264 49.65 111.31 25.55
N GLU A 265 48.49 111.30 26.21
CA GLU A 265 47.90 112.47 26.91
C GLU A 265 48.86 113.04 27.98
N LEU A 266 49.53 112.17 28.76
CA LEU A 266 50.56 112.58 29.72
C LEU A 266 51.82 113.15 29.05
N ARG A 267 52.09 112.83 27.78
CA ARG A 267 53.16 113.47 27.00
C ARG A 267 52.72 114.79 26.40
N GLU A 268 51.48 114.90 25.92
CA GLU A 268 50.91 116.15 25.40
C GLU A 268 50.73 117.19 26.52
N THR A 269 50.23 116.79 27.69
CA THR A 269 50.14 117.68 28.87
C THR A 269 51.51 118.09 29.41
N LEU A 270 52.50 117.19 29.42
CA LEU A 270 53.89 117.54 29.75
C LEU A 270 54.50 118.50 28.71
N HIS A 271 54.18 118.31 27.42
CA HIS A 271 54.60 119.18 26.34
C HIS A 271 53.98 120.58 26.48
N ALA A 272 52.67 120.66 26.71
CA ALA A 272 51.95 121.91 26.95
C ALA A 272 52.43 122.62 28.23
N GLN A 273 52.76 121.89 29.30
CA GLN A 273 53.41 122.47 30.49
C GLN A 273 54.83 122.98 30.17
N THR A 274 55.57 122.29 29.31
CA THR A 274 56.90 122.73 28.87
C THR A 274 56.81 123.99 28.00
N GLU A 275 55.85 124.07 27.09
CA GLU A 275 55.54 125.26 26.29
C GLU A 275 55.04 126.42 27.17
N PHE A 276 54.17 126.15 28.14
CA PHE A 276 53.74 127.16 29.12
C PHE A 276 54.90 127.70 29.96
N LEU A 277 55.84 126.85 30.38
CA LEU A 277 57.05 127.27 31.09
C LEU A 277 58.03 128.03 30.18
N GLN A 278 58.10 127.71 28.89
CA GLN A 278 58.86 128.50 27.90
C GLN A 278 58.20 129.85 27.65
N GLY A 279 56.87 129.90 27.48
CA GLY A 279 56.09 131.11 27.35
C GLY A 279 56.18 132.00 28.59
N SER A 280 56.15 131.42 29.78
CA SER A 280 56.35 132.14 31.05
C SER A 280 57.77 132.70 31.18
N LYS A 281 58.80 131.99 30.70
CA LYS A 281 60.17 132.53 30.59
C LYS A 281 60.24 133.68 29.58
N ALA A 282 59.71 133.50 28.38
CA ALA A 282 59.67 134.53 27.35
C ALA A 282 58.90 135.78 27.80
N GLN A 283 57.79 135.60 28.52
CA GLN A 283 57.01 136.68 29.14
C GLN A 283 57.77 137.36 30.28
N LYS A 284 58.54 136.61 31.09
CA LYS A 284 59.44 137.18 32.10
C LYS A 284 60.58 137.98 31.45
N GLU A 285 61.10 137.54 30.32
CA GLU A 285 62.13 138.23 29.53
C GLU A 285 61.55 139.46 28.80
N GLU A 286 60.29 139.42 28.34
CA GLU A 286 59.56 140.57 27.81
C GLU A 286 59.32 141.60 28.91
N LEU A 287 58.79 141.18 30.06
CA LEU A 287 58.62 142.02 31.25
C LEU A 287 59.94 142.59 31.75
N HIS A 288 61.07 141.88 31.63
CA HIS A 288 62.37 142.44 31.97
C HIS A 288 62.81 143.52 30.96
N ARG A 289 62.56 143.31 29.66
CA ARG A 289 62.77 144.32 28.60
C ARG A 289 61.78 145.49 28.71
N GLU A 290 60.57 145.28 29.22
CA GLU A 290 59.62 146.35 29.56
C GLU A 290 60.05 147.10 30.82
N VAL A 291 60.55 146.44 31.87
CA VAL A 291 61.09 147.11 33.07
C VAL A 291 62.29 147.99 32.72
N CYS A 292 63.16 147.57 31.80
CA CYS A 292 64.21 148.46 31.26
C CYS A 292 63.61 149.68 30.53
N ARG A 293 62.71 149.46 29.56
CA ARG A 293 62.01 150.55 28.82
C ARG A 293 61.25 151.51 29.76
N MET A 294 60.61 150.99 30.81
CA MET A 294 59.88 151.76 31.81
C MET A 294 60.82 152.53 32.74
N SER A 295 61.98 151.99 33.09
CA SER A 295 63.00 152.70 33.88
C SER A 295 63.60 153.88 33.11
N GLU A 296 63.68 153.77 31.78
CA GLU A 296 64.11 154.87 30.91
C GLU A 296 62.97 155.87 30.65
N SER A 297 61.75 155.39 30.40
CA SER A 297 60.59 156.23 30.10
C SER A 297 60.03 156.99 31.31
N LEU A 298 60.15 156.46 32.54
CA LEU A 298 59.69 157.15 33.75
C LEU A 298 60.44 158.48 33.95
N ARG A 299 61.75 158.49 33.64
CA ARG A 299 62.61 159.69 33.69
C ARG A 299 62.23 160.76 32.66
N GLU A 300 61.60 160.38 31.55
CA GLU A 300 61.13 161.31 30.51
C GLU A 300 59.66 161.72 30.68
N LYS A 301 58.95 161.19 31.69
CA LYS A 301 57.52 161.46 31.92
C LYS A 301 57.16 162.12 33.25
N GLU A 302 58.15 162.57 34.01
CA GLU A 302 57.92 163.52 35.11
C GLU A 302 57.93 164.99 34.65
N GLU A 303 58.50 165.30 33.47
CA GLU A 303 58.37 166.62 32.85
C GLU A 303 57.08 166.79 32.02
N ASN A 304 56.04 167.23 32.73
CA ASN A 304 54.94 168.08 32.25
C ASN A 304 53.76 167.48 31.43
N ILE A 305 52.58 168.04 31.77
CA ILE A 305 51.38 168.27 30.93
C ILE A 305 50.65 166.99 30.47
N SER A 306 49.52 166.58 31.07
CA SER A 306 48.22 167.24 31.34
C SER A 306 47.18 167.02 30.21
N LEU A 307 45.90 167.02 30.62
CA LEU A 307 44.66 166.89 29.84
C LEU A 307 44.29 165.50 29.27
N LEU A 308 43.07 165.07 29.65
CA LEU A 308 42.12 164.18 28.96
C LEU A 308 42.47 162.68 28.88
N GLU A 309 41.63 161.71 29.25
CA GLU A 309 40.16 161.47 29.17
C GLU A 309 39.70 160.61 27.97
N GLU A 310 39.35 159.35 28.29
CA GLU A 310 38.17 158.59 27.80
C GLU A 310 38.10 157.96 26.37
N GLN A 311 37.26 156.91 26.26
CA GLN A 311 36.63 156.30 25.05
C GLN A 311 37.49 155.36 24.16
N LEU A 312 36.97 154.32 23.46
CA LEU A 312 35.58 153.79 23.24
C LEU A 312 35.53 152.24 22.93
N LYS A 313 34.40 151.72 22.41
CA LYS A 313 33.99 150.29 22.14
C LYS A 313 34.26 149.82 20.68
N GLU A 314 33.88 148.59 20.26
CA GLU A 314 33.14 148.25 18.97
C GLU A 314 32.91 146.71 18.59
N LYS A 315 31.64 146.28 18.30
CA LYS A 315 31.03 145.18 17.40
C LYS A 315 31.68 143.74 17.32
N ARG A 316 31.36 142.70 16.47
CA ARG A 316 30.19 141.96 15.78
C ARG A 316 30.75 140.59 15.23
N LEU A 317 30.13 139.59 14.53
CA LEU A 317 28.83 139.03 14.00
C LEU A 317 29.11 137.51 13.63
N SER A 318 28.31 136.57 13.07
CA SER A 318 26.91 136.28 12.58
C SER A 318 26.62 134.74 12.82
N GLN A 319 25.74 133.89 12.23
CA GLN A 319 24.69 133.83 11.16
C GLN A 319 23.62 132.74 11.61
N GLY A 320 22.79 131.96 10.86
CA GLY A 320 22.48 131.62 9.45
C GLY A 320 21.29 130.59 9.35
N CYS A 321 20.92 130.05 8.16
CA CYS A 321 19.70 129.19 7.89
C CYS A 321 20.00 128.02 6.87
N THR A 322 19.14 127.07 6.40
CA THR A 322 17.65 126.82 6.40
C THR A 322 17.32 125.32 6.07
N GLU A 323 16.04 124.87 6.09
CA GLU A 323 15.51 123.55 5.60
C GLU A 323 14.42 123.68 4.49
N VAL A 324 14.19 122.65 3.64
CA VAL A 324 12.84 122.26 3.09
C VAL A 324 12.82 120.96 2.25
N ASP A 325 13.86 120.64 1.47
CA ASP A 325 13.79 119.61 0.39
C ASP A 325 13.62 118.14 0.85
N ALA A 326 13.71 117.83 2.14
CA ALA A 326 13.71 116.45 2.64
C ALA A 326 12.35 115.73 2.58
N MET A 327 11.22 116.47 2.53
CA MET A 327 9.90 115.91 2.88
C MET A 327 9.19 115.14 1.74
N MET A 328 9.56 115.37 0.47
CA MET A 328 8.85 114.80 -0.68
C MET A 328 9.26 113.36 -1.04
N SER A 329 10.47 112.93 -0.66
CA SER A 329 10.98 111.58 -0.98
C SER A 329 10.42 110.47 -0.10
N GLN A 330 9.76 110.81 1.03
CA GLN A 330 9.35 109.83 2.05
C GLN A 330 7.95 109.22 1.82
N LEU A 331 7.10 109.87 1.02
CA LEU A 331 5.71 109.45 0.78
C LEU A 331 5.54 108.47 -0.40
N SER A 332 6.46 108.45 -1.37
CA SER A 332 6.40 107.53 -2.51
C SER A 332 6.78 106.09 -2.13
N VAL A 333 7.76 105.92 -1.24
CA VAL A 333 8.25 104.61 -0.77
C VAL A 333 7.17 103.86 0.02
N SER A 334 6.48 104.56 0.94
CA SER A 334 5.42 103.98 1.77
C SER A 334 4.28 103.37 0.94
N ARG A 335 3.88 104.05 -0.14
CA ARG A 335 2.80 103.59 -1.04
C ARG A 335 3.17 102.32 -1.82
N MET A 336 4.42 102.18 -2.23
CA MET A 336 4.91 100.95 -2.89
C MET A 336 5.00 99.79 -1.89
N ASN A 337 5.42 100.05 -0.65
CA ASN A 337 5.45 99.04 0.40
C ASN A 337 4.05 98.51 0.75
N GLU A 338 3.05 99.39 0.84
CA GLU A 338 1.65 99.02 1.08
C GLU A 338 1.12 98.08 -0.02
N GLN A 339 1.35 98.42 -1.29
CA GLN A 339 0.95 97.58 -2.42
C GLN A 339 1.67 96.22 -2.44
N ARG A 340 2.97 96.19 -2.07
CA ARG A 340 3.72 94.92 -1.98
C ARG A 340 3.16 94.04 -0.87
N LEU A 341 2.85 94.60 0.29
CA LEU A 341 2.24 93.86 1.42
C LEU A 341 0.84 93.33 1.07
N GLN A 342 0.03 94.06 0.31
CA GLN A 342 -1.28 93.56 -0.16
C GLN A 342 -1.14 92.40 -1.16
N ALA A 343 -0.14 92.45 -2.06
CA ALA A 343 0.18 91.34 -2.95
C ALA A 343 0.73 90.11 -2.19
N GLU A 344 1.53 90.34 -1.15
CA GLU A 344 2.10 89.30 -0.28
C GLU A 344 1.02 88.63 0.57
N VAL A 345 0.10 89.40 1.17
CA VAL A 345 -1.08 88.89 1.91
C VAL A 345 -1.98 88.06 0.98
N THR A 346 -2.36 88.57 -0.19
CA THR A 346 -3.24 87.82 -1.11
C THR A 346 -2.54 86.57 -1.69
N SER A 347 -1.22 86.57 -1.86
CA SER A 347 -0.46 85.36 -2.19
C SER A 347 -0.49 84.34 -1.05
N LEU A 348 -0.27 84.79 0.20
CA LEU A 348 -0.33 83.95 1.39
C LEU A 348 -1.73 83.37 1.62
N GLU A 349 -2.81 84.15 1.46
CA GLU A 349 -4.19 83.69 1.56
C GLU A 349 -4.53 82.60 0.54
N ASN A 350 -4.09 82.75 -0.71
CA ASN A 350 -4.24 81.72 -1.74
C ASN A 350 -3.43 80.45 -1.40
N SER A 351 -2.19 80.61 -0.90
CA SER A 351 -1.37 79.47 -0.45
C SER A 351 -2.01 78.73 0.74
N PHE A 352 -2.56 79.47 1.71
CA PHE A 352 -3.28 78.94 2.86
C PHE A 352 -4.58 78.24 2.44
N GLY A 353 -5.30 78.77 1.45
CA GLY A 353 -6.44 78.11 0.83
C GLY A 353 -6.06 76.74 0.23
N SER A 354 -4.93 76.68 -0.49
CA SER A 354 -4.42 75.43 -1.08
C SER A 354 -3.96 74.42 -0.01
N VAL A 355 -3.22 74.86 1.01
CA VAL A 355 -2.83 73.99 2.14
C VAL A 355 -4.06 73.50 2.90
N LYS A 356 -5.08 74.34 3.09
CA LYS A 356 -6.32 73.99 3.78
C LYS A 356 -7.13 72.93 3.03
N THR A 357 -7.25 73.01 1.70
CA THR A 357 -7.90 71.95 0.90
C THR A 357 -7.07 70.67 0.87
N GLN A 358 -5.73 70.77 0.81
CA GLN A 358 -4.84 69.61 0.92
C GLN A 358 -4.97 68.90 2.27
N CYS A 359 -5.02 69.63 3.39
CA CYS A 359 -5.28 69.07 4.71
C CYS A 359 -6.67 68.41 4.81
N GLN A 360 -7.70 68.96 4.16
CA GLN A 360 -9.03 68.36 4.10
C GLN A 360 -9.04 67.05 3.29
N LEU A 361 -8.33 66.99 2.16
CA LEU A 361 -8.17 65.77 1.36
C LEU A 361 -7.42 64.69 2.14
N LEU A 362 -6.29 65.02 2.77
CA LEU A 362 -5.53 64.09 3.62
C LEU A 362 -6.36 63.61 4.83
N SER A 363 -7.21 64.48 5.40
CA SER A 363 -8.13 64.10 6.50
C SER A 363 -9.28 63.19 6.05
N LYS A 364 -9.65 63.23 4.76
CA LYS A 364 -10.63 62.32 4.16
C LYS A 364 -9.97 60.97 3.85
N GLU A 365 -8.81 60.97 3.21
CA GLU A 365 -8.06 59.73 2.92
C GLU A 365 -7.70 58.98 4.22
N LEU A 366 -7.19 59.69 5.24
CA LEU A 366 -6.87 59.08 6.53
C LEU A 366 -8.10 58.38 7.16
N ARG A 367 -9.29 58.96 7.03
CA ARG A 367 -10.54 58.34 7.50
C ARG A 367 -10.87 57.07 6.72
N GLU A 368 -10.79 57.13 5.39
CA GLU A 368 -11.02 55.98 4.51
C GLU A 368 -10.02 54.84 4.78
N LYS A 369 -8.76 55.15 5.10
CA LYS A 369 -7.77 54.14 5.55
C LYS A 369 -8.14 53.55 6.92
N VAL A 370 -8.59 54.36 7.88
CA VAL A 370 -9.03 53.87 9.21
C VAL A 370 -10.25 52.97 9.10
N GLU A 371 -11.25 53.33 8.29
CA GLU A 371 -12.44 52.52 8.01
C GLU A 371 -12.05 51.19 7.31
N SER A 372 -11.11 51.24 6.36
CA SER A 372 -10.56 50.05 5.70
C SER A 372 -9.82 49.11 6.65
N LEU A 373 -9.02 49.66 7.58
CA LEU A 373 -8.31 48.90 8.60
C LEU A 373 -9.28 48.23 9.57
N GLN A 374 -10.32 48.94 10.01
CA GLN A 374 -11.36 48.37 10.89
C GLN A 374 -12.13 47.22 10.21
N LEU A 375 -12.38 47.30 8.90
CA LEU A 375 -12.97 46.17 8.16
C LEU A 375 -12.03 44.95 8.17
N LEU A 376 -10.75 45.15 7.85
CA LEU A 376 -9.74 44.09 7.81
C LEU A 376 -9.49 43.46 9.19
N GLU A 377 -9.48 44.25 10.28
CA GLU A 377 -9.41 43.75 11.66
C GLU A 377 -10.60 42.85 12.01
N ASN A 378 -11.81 43.22 11.57
CA ASN A 378 -13.01 42.41 11.77
C ASN A 378 -12.98 41.11 10.96
N GLU A 379 -12.43 41.11 9.75
CA GLU A 379 -12.22 39.90 8.96
C GLU A 379 -11.14 39.00 9.57
N HIS A 380 -10.00 39.55 9.95
CA HIS A 380 -8.97 38.81 10.70
C HIS A 380 -9.54 38.19 11.98
N ARG A 381 -10.40 38.89 12.71
CA ARG A 381 -11.08 38.38 13.91
C ARG A 381 -12.05 37.23 13.61
N LYS A 382 -12.78 37.27 12.47
CA LYS A 382 -13.61 36.14 12.00
C LYS A 382 -12.73 34.92 11.68
N CYS A 383 -11.71 35.09 10.85
CA CYS A 383 -10.77 34.03 10.47
C CYS A 383 -10.06 33.42 11.69
N PHE A 384 -9.63 34.23 12.66
CA PHE A 384 -9.05 33.75 13.91
C PHE A 384 -10.06 32.91 14.71
N SER A 385 -11.33 33.34 14.79
CA SER A 385 -12.39 32.57 15.46
C SER A 385 -12.67 31.22 14.79
N GLU A 386 -12.49 31.13 13.47
CA GLU A 386 -12.65 29.91 12.69
C GLU A 386 -11.44 28.97 12.84
N ILE A 387 -10.22 29.50 12.74
CA ILE A 387 -8.97 28.77 13.03
C ILE A 387 -8.99 28.17 14.44
N THR A 388 -9.51 28.90 15.45
CA THR A 388 -9.64 28.35 16.81
C THR A 388 -10.70 27.25 16.91
N LYS A 389 -11.82 27.34 16.18
CA LYS A 389 -12.83 26.26 16.11
C LYS A 389 -12.26 25.01 15.45
N LEU A 390 -11.60 25.17 14.29
CA LEU A 390 -10.99 24.08 13.53
C LEU A 390 -9.89 23.37 14.34
N LYS A 391 -9.04 24.12 15.07
CA LYS A 391 -8.06 23.55 16.01
C LYS A 391 -8.72 22.76 17.15
N GLY A 392 -9.84 23.24 17.69
CA GLY A 392 -10.62 22.53 18.70
C GLY A 392 -11.22 21.22 18.17
N GLN A 393 -11.80 21.25 16.97
CA GLN A 393 -12.35 20.07 16.29
C GLN A 393 -11.25 19.05 15.97
N LEU A 394 -10.09 19.49 15.48
CA LEU A 394 -8.93 18.63 15.23
C LEU A 394 -8.46 17.94 16.52
N SER A 395 -8.27 18.71 17.60
CA SER A 395 -7.86 18.17 18.91
C SER A 395 -8.87 17.17 19.47
N GLN A 396 -10.18 17.39 19.24
CA GLN A 396 -11.23 16.47 19.64
C GLN A 396 -11.22 15.17 18.81
N ALA A 397 -10.98 15.28 17.50
CA ALA A 397 -10.85 14.13 16.61
C ALA A 397 -9.59 13.29 16.97
N GLU A 398 -8.45 13.95 17.18
CA GLU A 398 -7.21 13.33 17.67
C GLU A 398 -7.42 12.61 19.01
N PHE A 399 -8.14 13.22 19.96
CA PHE A 399 -8.46 12.58 21.24
C PHE A 399 -9.33 11.33 21.07
N SER A 400 -10.40 11.40 20.26
CA SER A 400 -11.26 10.23 19.99
C SER A 400 -10.52 9.11 19.26
N TYR A 401 -9.65 9.45 18.30
CA TYR A 401 -8.83 8.51 17.55
C TYR A 401 -7.81 7.80 18.46
N ASN A 402 -7.09 8.55 19.30
CA ASN A 402 -6.16 7.98 20.27
C ASN A 402 -6.88 7.10 21.29
N SER A 403 -8.07 7.50 21.77
CA SER A 403 -8.90 6.67 22.65
C SER A 403 -9.32 5.36 21.99
N ALA A 404 -9.68 5.37 20.70
CA ALA A 404 -10.02 4.17 19.95
C ALA A 404 -8.78 3.26 19.74
N LEU A 405 -7.63 3.84 19.37
CA LEU A 405 -6.37 3.10 19.25
C LEU A 405 -5.98 2.41 20.56
N ASP A 406 -6.12 3.08 21.70
CA ASP A 406 -5.80 2.47 23.00
C ASP A 406 -6.87 1.45 23.47
N GLY A 407 -8.09 1.52 22.94
CA GLY A 407 -9.06 0.42 23.02
C GLY A 407 -8.54 -0.82 22.29
N MET A 408 -8.23 -0.69 21.00
CA MET A 408 -7.67 -1.77 20.18
C MET A 408 -6.36 -2.33 20.76
N ARG A 409 -5.49 -1.46 21.31
CA ARG A 409 -4.23 -1.85 21.94
C ARG A 409 -4.45 -2.73 23.20
N LYS A 410 -5.50 -2.46 23.97
CA LYS A 410 -5.92 -3.29 25.12
C LYS A 410 -6.50 -4.62 24.66
N GLU A 411 -7.36 -4.62 23.65
CA GLU A 411 -7.94 -5.85 23.07
C GLU A 411 -6.86 -6.78 22.50
N ILE A 412 -5.94 -6.25 21.68
CA ILE A 412 -4.77 -7.00 21.18
C ILE A 412 -3.96 -7.57 22.35
N SER A 413 -3.69 -6.77 23.38
CA SER A 413 -2.96 -7.23 24.58
C SER A 413 -3.71 -8.32 25.36
N GLN A 414 -5.03 -8.32 25.35
CA GLN A 414 -5.87 -9.34 25.99
C GLN A 414 -5.91 -10.63 25.16
N LEU A 415 -6.09 -10.52 23.83
CA LEU A 415 -6.07 -11.66 22.91
C LEU A 415 -4.69 -12.34 22.90
N SER A 416 -3.59 -11.59 22.91
CA SER A 416 -2.24 -12.14 23.02
C SER A 416 -2.03 -12.91 24.34
N LYS A 417 -2.59 -12.42 25.46
CA LYS A 417 -2.55 -13.14 26.75
C LYS A 417 -3.39 -14.42 26.71
N GLN A 418 -4.58 -14.38 26.12
CA GLN A 418 -5.44 -15.57 25.98
C GLN A 418 -4.81 -16.63 25.07
N LEU A 419 -4.20 -16.22 23.95
CA LEU A 419 -3.45 -17.11 23.06
C LEU A 419 -2.27 -17.75 23.81
N HIS A 420 -1.44 -16.96 24.47
CA HIS A 420 -0.31 -17.50 25.23
C HIS A 420 -0.75 -18.45 26.37
N GLN A 421 -1.85 -18.15 27.07
CA GLN A 421 -2.43 -19.06 28.07
C GLN A 421 -2.93 -20.37 27.45
N ARG A 422 -3.56 -20.32 26.26
CA ARG A 422 -3.99 -21.51 25.51
C ARG A 422 -2.79 -22.33 25.06
N ASP A 423 -1.75 -21.69 24.55
CA ASP A 423 -0.55 -22.36 24.06
C ASP A 423 0.26 -22.99 25.21
N ILE A 424 0.28 -22.35 26.39
CA ILE A 424 0.78 -22.98 27.62
C ILE A 424 -0.06 -24.21 27.98
N ARG A 425 -1.40 -24.14 27.97
CA ARG A 425 -2.25 -25.32 28.26
C ARG A 425 -1.98 -26.48 27.30
N MET A 426 -1.88 -26.19 26.00
CA MET A 426 -1.52 -27.18 24.97
C MET A 426 -0.11 -27.78 25.16
N ALA A 427 0.82 -27.04 25.76
CA ALA A 427 2.19 -27.48 26.05
C ALA A 427 2.34 -28.16 27.43
N THR A 428 1.35 -28.03 28.32
CA THR A 428 1.32 -28.71 29.63
C THR A 428 0.67 -30.08 29.56
N ASN A 429 0.90 -30.89 30.60
CA ASN A 429 0.65 -32.33 30.60
C ASN A 429 -0.79 -32.77 30.28
N GLU A 430 -1.81 -31.89 30.39
CA GLU A 430 -3.21 -32.18 30.04
C GLU A 430 -3.32 -32.87 28.67
N GLY A 431 -2.64 -32.38 27.63
CA GLY A 431 -2.61 -33.01 26.31
C GLY A 431 -2.13 -34.46 26.36
N THR A 432 -1.02 -34.70 27.06
CA THR A 432 -0.45 -36.06 27.25
C THR A 432 -1.33 -36.96 28.13
N GLU A 433 -2.23 -36.40 28.95
CA GLU A 433 -3.17 -37.16 29.79
C GLU A 433 -4.36 -37.65 28.97
N TRP A 434 -4.90 -36.81 28.09
CA TRP A 434 -5.90 -37.24 27.10
C TRP A 434 -5.32 -38.27 26.12
N GLU A 435 -4.09 -38.07 25.64
CA GLU A 435 -3.40 -39.06 24.79
C GLU A 435 -3.19 -40.40 25.52
N ARG A 436 -2.68 -40.39 26.77
CA ARG A 436 -2.52 -41.60 27.57
C ARG A 436 -3.84 -42.31 27.87
N MET A 437 -4.91 -41.56 28.14
CA MET A 437 -6.22 -42.16 28.40
C MET A 437 -6.83 -42.78 27.13
N ILE A 438 -6.72 -42.11 25.98
CA ILE A 438 -7.15 -42.65 24.69
C ILE A 438 -6.34 -43.91 24.31
N GLN A 439 -5.04 -43.92 24.61
CA GLN A 439 -4.19 -45.09 24.38
C GLN A 439 -4.54 -46.26 25.30
N ALA A 440 -4.77 -46.01 26.60
CA ALA A 440 -5.17 -47.04 27.55
C ALA A 440 -6.54 -47.67 27.22
N GLU A 441 -7.53 -46.88 26.77
CA GLU A 441 -8.82 -47.45 26.37
C GLU A 441 -8.73 -48.25 25.05
N ARG A 442 -7.83 -47.87 24.13
CA ARG A 442 -7.52 -48.70 22.95
C ARG A 442 -6.91 -50.03 23.34
N GLU A 443 -5.88 -50.02 24.19
CA GLU A 443 -5.24 -51.24 24.71
C GLU A 443 -6.25 -52.12 25.47
N ALA A 444 -7.15 -51.52 26.25
CA ALA A 444 -8.22 -52.25 26.92
C ALA A 444 -9.23 -52.89 25.93
N VAL A 445 -9.59 -52.19 24.84
CA VAL A 445 -10.46 -52.75 23.78
C VAL A 445 -9.75 -53.84 22.98
N GLU A 446 -8.47 -53.68 22.66
CA GLU A 446 -7.65 -54.71 22.00
C GLU A 446 -7.53 -55.97 22.88
N HIS A 447 -7.23 -55.84 24.18
CA HIS A 447 -7.22 -56.98 25.11
C HIS A 447 -8.59 -57.66 25.24
N ARG A 448 -9.69 -56.91 25.33
CA ARG A 448 -11.06 -57.48 25.36
C ARG A 448 -11.37 -58.26 24.07
N THR A 449 -11.00 -57.74 22.89
CA THR A 449 -11.27 -58.43 21.62
C THR A 449 -10.39 -59.66 21.42
N LEU A 450 -9.12 -59.62 21.84
CA LEU A 450 -8.24 -60.79 21.84
C LEU A 450 -8.76 -61.90 22.75
N SER A 451 -9.13 -61.57 24.00
CA SER A 451 -9.68 -62.54 24.96
C SER A 451 -10.96 -63.22 24.43
N ASN A 452 -11.84 -62.47 23.76
CA ASN A 452 -13.05 -63.05 23.14
C ASN A 452 -12.69 -64.02 22.00
N LEU A 453 -11.70 -63.68 21.16
CA LEU A 453 -11.25 -64.53 20.05
C LEU A 453 -10.51 -65.78 20.54
N GLU A 454 -9.79 -65.70 21.66
CA GLU A 454 -9.18 -66.85 22.34
C GLU A 454 -10.25 -67.80 22.89
N GLU A 455 -11.27 -67.26 23.57
CA GLU A 455 -12.44 -68.03 24.01
C GLU A 455 -13.19 -68.71 22.86
N GLU A 456 -13.41 -68.01 21.74
CA GLU A 456 -14.06 -68.58 20.55
C GLU A 456 -13.21 -69.68 19.90
N ASN A 457 -11.89 -69.51 19.82
CA ASN A 457 -10.98 -70.56 19.37
C ASN A 457 -11.02 -71.78 20.29
N GLU A 458 -11.03 -71.62 21.61
CA GLU A 458 -11.19 -72.75 22.54
C GLU A 458 -12.52 -73.49 22.34
N LYS A 459 -13.62 -72.77 22.12
CA LYS A 459 -14.94 -73.36 21.86
C LYS A 459 -14.93 -74.17 20.56
N LEU A 460 -14.40 -73.60 19.47
CA LEU A 460 -14.27 -74.26 18.17
C LEU A 460 -13.33 -75.49 18.23
N GLN A 461 -12.23 -75.44 18.98
CA GLN A 461 -11.35 -76.60 19.20
C GLN A 461 -12.06 -77.73 19.96
N LYS A 462 -12.87 -77.40 20.97
CA LYS A 462 -13.67 -78.38 21.72
C LYS A 462 -14.76 -79.02 20.85
N GLU A 463 -15.39 -78.25 19.97
CA GLU A 463 -16.36 -78.77 18.98
C GLU A 463 -15.69 -79.63 17.89
N LEU A 464 -14.50 -79.24 17.41
CA LEU A 464 -13.69 -80.03 16.49
C LEU A 464 -13.35 -81.40 17.10
N PHE A 465 -12.85 -81.42 18.34
CA PHE A 465 -12.53 -82.67 19.04
C PHE A 465 -13.76 -83.56 19.26
N GLN A 466 -14.90 -82.97 19.64
CA GLN A 466 -16.17 -83.71 19.77
C GLN A 466 -16.68 -84.27 18.44
N THR A 467 -16.51 -83.56 17.32
CA THR A 467 -16.94 -84.04 16.01
C THR A 467 -15.98 -85.12 15.46
N GLN A 468 -14.67 -84.99 15.70
CA GLN A 468 -13.69 -86.04 15.45
C GLN A 468 -14.02 -87.34 16.21
N GLY A 469 -14.24 -87.27 17.53
CA GLY A 469 -14.59 -88.45 18.33
C GLY A 469 -15.92 -89.11 17.92
N LYS A 470 -16.93 -88.31 17.51
CA LYS A 470 -18.18 -88.85 16.93
C LYS A 470 -17.94 -89.59 15.61
N LEU A 471 -17.09 -89.04 14.73
CA LEU A 471 -16.74 -89.69 13.47
C LEU A 471 -15.93 -90.98 13.69
N GLU A 472 -15.03 -91.01 14.67
CA GLU A 472 -14.23 -92.19 15.00
C GLU A 472 -15.11 -93.35 15.53
N ILE A 473 -16.11 -93.06 16.37
CA ILE A 473 -17.11 -94.05 16.80
C ILE A 473 -17.95 -94.55 15.61
N ILE A 474 -18.32 -93.68 14.66
CA ILE A 474 -19.04 -94.07 13.44
C ILE A 474 -18.17 -94.96 12.53
N LEU A 475 -16.86 -94.70 12.43
CA LEU A 475 -15.93 -95.55 11.69
C LEU A 475 -15.79 -96.93 12.35
N GLN A 476 -15.48 -96.99 13.65
CA GLN A 476 -15.32 -98.25 14.39
C GLN A 476 -16.59 -99.12 14.35
N THR A 477 -17.78 -98.52 14.44
CA THR A 477 -19.04 -99.26 14.31
C THR A 477 -19.26 -99.81 12.89
N LYS A 478 -18.90 -99.05 11.85
CA LYS A 478 -18.98 -99.52 10.46
C LYS A 478 -17.95 -100.59 10.13
N GLU A 479 -16.73 -100.50 10.67
CA GLU A 479 -15.72 -101.55 10.56
C GLU A 479 -16.21 -102.85 11.20
N SER A 480 -16.82 -102.79 12.39
CA SER A 480 -17.43 -103.95 13.07
C SER A 480 -18.61 -104.56 12.29
N GLU A 481 -19.49 -103.73 11.70
CA GLU A 481 -20.56 -104.21 10.81
C GLU A 481 -20.00 -104.95 9.59
N ILE A 482 -18.96 -104.42 8.95
CA ILE A 482 -18.29 -105.01 7.79
C ILE A 482 -17.60 -106.32 8.19
N GLN A 483 -16.86 -106.34 9.30
CA GLN A 483 -16.17 -107.53 9.80
C GLN A 483 -17.16 -108.68 10.05
N MET A 484 -18.27 -108.41 10.75
CA MET A 484 -19.32 -109.42 10.93
C MET A 484 -19.98 -109.85 9.60
N ALA A 485 -20.09 -108.96 8.60
CA ALA A 485 -20.62 -109.33 7.29
C ALA A 485 -19.66 -110.27 6.52
N VAL A 486 -18.36 -110.03 6.59
CA VAL A 486 -17.32 -110.90 6.04
C VAL A 486 -17.31 -112.25 6.74
N GLU A 487 -17.39 -112.28 8.07
CA GLU A 487 -17.41 -113.52 8.86
C GLU A 487 -18.64 -114.40 8.55
N ARG A 488 -19.85 -113.82 8.50
CA ARG A 488 -21.06 -114.55 8.10
C ARG A 488 -20.91 -115.17 6.70
N LYS A 489 -20.45 -114.39 5.73
CA LYS A 489 -20.27 -114.85 4.34
C LYS A 489 -19.17 -115.91 4.21
N SER A 490 -18.13 -115.84 5.05
CA SER A 490 -17.11 -116.89 5.16
C SER A 490 -17.70 -118.20 5.71
N GLN A 491 -18.53 -118.13 6.76
CA GLN A 491 -19.22 -119.30 7.31
C GLN A 491 -20.22 -119.92 6.33
N GLU A 492 -20.91 -119.11 5.52
CA GLU A 492 -21.78 -119.59 4.44
C GLU A 492 -20.98 -120.33 3.35
N LEU A 493 -19.85 -119.77 2.90
CA LEU A 493 -18.96 -120.42 1.94
C LEU A 493 -18.36 -121.73 2.46
N LEU A 494 -18.05 -121.82 3.76
CA LEU A 494 -17.60 -123.07 4.39
C LEU A 494 -18.72 -124.12 4.42
N LYS A 495 -19.94 -123.76 4.83
CA LYS A 495 -21.11 -124.67 4.83
C LYS A 495 -21.44 -125.18 3.43
N ASN A 496 -21.35 -124.33 2.41
CA ASN A 496 -21.56 -124.75 1.02
C ASN A 496 -20.49 -125.77 0.58
N ARG A 497 -19.21 -125.51 0.88
CA ARG A 497 -18.12 -126.47 0.61
C ARG A 497 -18.27 -127.79 1.37
N GLU A 498 -18.75 -127.78 2.61
CA GLU A 498 -19.06 -129.01 3.34
C GLU A 498 -20.21 -129.81 2.69
N GLN A 499 -21.20 -129.14 2.10
CA GLN A 499 -22.26 -129.79 1.33
C GLN A 499 -21.75 -130.35 -0.01
N GLU A 500 -20.92 -129.59 -0.74
CA GLU A 500 -20.25 -130.07 -1.96
C GLU A 500 -19.36 -131.29 -1.69
N LEU A 501 -18.61 -131.29 -0.58
CA LEU A 501 -17.79 -132.42 -0.14
C LEU A 501 -18.65 -133.64 0.23
N LYS A 502 -19.78 -133.46 0.92
CA LYS A 502 -20.73 -134.56 1.19
C LYS A 502 -21.32 -135.14 -0.09
N GLN A 503 -21.83 -134.30 -1.00
CA GLN A 503 -22.39 -134.75 -2.28
C GLN A 503 -21.36 -135.47 -3.16
N THR A 504 -20.10 -135.00 -3.19
CA THR A 504 -19.03 -135.69 -3.92
C THR A 504 -18.60 -137.00 -3.26
N GLN A 505 -18.59 -137.07 -1.93
CA GLN A 505 -18.28 -138.31 -1.20
C GLN A 505 -19.42 -139.34 -1.28
N GLU A 506 -20.68 -138.91 -1.26
CA GLU A 506 -21.85 -139.75 -1.58
C GLU A 506 -21.73 -140.34 -2.99
N ARG A 507 -21.45 -139.51 -4.00
CA ARG A 507 -21.20 -139.98 -5.38
C ARG A 507 -20.02 -140.94 -5.48
N LEU A 508 -18.92 -140.70 -4.75
CA LEU A 508 -17.80 -141.64 -4.69
C LEU A 508 -18.20 -142.98 -4.09
N SER A 509 -19.04 -143.01 -3.03
CA SER A 509 -19.52 -144.27 -2.46
C SER A 509 -20.37 -145.08 -3.43
N VAL A 510 -21.18 -144.40 -4.28
CA VAL A 510 -21.92 -145.06 -5.37
C VAL A 510 -20.96 -145.64 -6.40
N TYR A 511 -19.94 -144.89 -6.86
CA TYR A 511 -18.94 -145.42 -7.80
C TYR A 511 -18.11 -146.57 -7.20
N GLU A 512 -17.80 -146.56 -5.90
CA GLU A 512 -17.13 -147.68 -5.23
C GLU A 512 -18.02 -148.93 -5.17
N GLU A 513 -19.33 -148.77 -4.97
CA GLU A 513 -20.28 -149.88 -4.96
C GLU A 513 -20.55 -150.42 -6.38
N GLU A 514 -20.62 -149.55 -7.39
CA GLU A 514 -20.64 -149.95 -8.81
C GLU A 514 -19.37 -150.74 -9.18
N LEU A 515 -18.18 -150.29 -8.77
CA LEU A 515 -16.92 -151.01 -8.98
C LEU A 515 -16.88 -152.37 -8.25
N ARG A 516 -17.47 -152.44 -7.04
CA ARG A 516 -17.61 -153.69 -6.27
C ARG A 516 -18.53 -154.68 -6.98
N ASN A 517 -19.64 -154.19 -7.54
CA ASN A 517 -20.58 -154.97 -8.35
C ASN A 517 -19.99 -155.41 -9.70
N LEU A 518 -19.14 -154.59 -10.33
CA LEU A 518 -18.45 -154.93 -11.57
C LEU A 518 -17.39 -156.01 -11.37
N ARG A 519 -16.57 -155.93 -10.30
CA ARG A 519 -15.63 -157.01 -9.93
C ARG A 519 -16.37 -158.32 -9.68
N SER A 520 -17.45 -158.27 -8.89
CA SER A 520 -18.30 -159.43 -8.59
C SER A 520 -18.94 -160.08 -9.84
N ARG A 521 -19.07 -159.34 -10.96
CA ARG A 521 -19.52 -159.87 -12.26
C ARG A 521 -18.38 -160.42 -13.12
N GLN A 522 -17.15 -159.98 -12.91
CA GLN A 522 -15.98 -160.42 -13.67
C GLN A 522 -15.48 -161.81 -13.22
N ASP A 523 -15.61 -162.14 -11.94
CA ASP A 523 -15.20 -163.43 -11.38
C ASP A 523 -16.14 -164.61 -11.72
N ALA A 524 -17.29 -164.35 -12.35
CA ALA A 524 -18.39 -165.31 -12.47
C ALA A 524 -18.43 -166.15 -13.76
N THR A 525 -17.69 -165.79 -14.82
CA THR A 525 -17.81 -166.45 -16.15
C THR A 525 -16.51 -167.04 -16.69
N SER A 526 -16.13 -168.18 -16.10
CA SER A 526 -15.43 -169.33 -16.70
C SER A 526 -14.00 -169.18 -17.29
N ASN A 527 -13.09 -170.00 -16.75
CA ASN A 527 -11.76 -170.27 -17.30
C ASN A 527 -11.81 -171.10 -18.61
N LEU A 528 -10.98 -170.74 -19.60
CA LEU A 528 -10.31 -171.70 -20.50
C LEU A 528 -9.03 -171.06 -21.09
N ARG A 529 -8.09 -171.89 -21.58
CA ARG A 529 -6.74 -171.49 -22.02
C ARG A 529 -6.66 -171.23 -23.53
N ILE A 530 -5.69 -170.41 -23.96
CA ILE A 530 -4.61 -170.78 -24.92
C ILE A 530 -3.56 -169.65 -25.03
N ASP A 531 -2.36 -169.98 -25.48
CA ASP A 531 -1.14 -169.15 -25.47
C ASP A 531 -0.96 -168.18 -26.66
N SER A 532 -0.01 -167.26 -26.45
CA SER A 532 1.03 -166.81 -27.42
C SER A 532 0.84 -165.58 -28.33
N ARG A 533 1.61 -164.53 -27.96
CA ARG A 533 2.55 -163.72 -28.79
C ARG A 533 2.04 -162.75 -29.88
N THR A 534 2.90 -161.75 -30.14
CA THR A 534 2.94 -160.79 -31.27
C THR A 534 1.81 -159.74 -31.31
N SER A 535 2.08 -158.43 -31.29
CA SER A 535 2.60 -157.54 -32.36
C SER A 535 1.47 -157.02 -33.28
N SER A 536 1.37 -155.75 -33.70
CA SER A 536 2.02 -154.45 -33.37
C SER A 536 1.22 -153.34 -34.11
N LEU A 537 1.75 -152.11 -34.20
CA LEU A 537 1.31 -150.99 -35.06
C LEU A 537 0.02 -150.28 -34.57
N GLU A 538 0.08 -149.03 -34.06
CA GLU A 538 0.11 -147.73 -34.78
C GLU A 538 -1.31 -147.13 -35.00
N SER A 539 -1.56 -145.82 -35.13
CA SER A 539 -0.63 -144.67 -35.22
C SER A 539 -1.21 -143.30 -34.80
N MET A 540 -0.30 -142.39 -34.42
CA MET A 540 -0.32 -140.91 -34.62
C MET A 540 -1.30 -139.95 -33.90
N PHE A 541 -0.88 -138.67 -33.93
CA PHE A 541 -1.50 -137.41 -33.50
C PHE A 541 -1.55 -137.18 -31.98
N SER A 542 -0.69 -136.38 -31.31
CA SER A 542 0.13 -135.17 -31.59
C SER A 542 -0.52 -133.82 -31.21
N GLU A 543 0.22 -133.06 -30.40
CA GLU A 543 0.33 -131.58 -30.31
C GLU A 543 -0.91 -130.77 -29.84
N VAL A 544 -0.85 -130.01 -28.73
CA VAL A 544 -0.21 -128.68 -28.46
C VAL A 544 -1.08 -127.49 -28.93
N TRP A 545 -1.02 -126.36 -28.20
CA TRP A 545 -1.89 -125.16 -28.23
C TRP A 545 -3.27 -125.39 -27.55
N LYS A 546 -3.85 -124.52 -26.71
CA LYS A 546 -3.84 -123.04 -26.49
C LYS A 546 -4.82 -122.29 -27.40
N GLU A 547 -5.52 -121.30 -26.82
CA GLU A 547 -6.53 -120.40 -27.44
C GLU A 547 -7.86 -121.08 -27.88
N GLN A 548 -8.98 -120.38 -28.12
CA GLN A 548 -9.57 -119.17 -27.49
C GLN A 548 -11.02 -118.98 -28.00
N ALA A 549 -11.99 -118.69 -27.13
CA ALA A 549 -13.35 -118.27 -27.49
C ALA A 549 -14.06 -117.64 -26.26
N THR A 550 -14.93 -116.62 -26.37
CA THR A 550 -15.27 -115.67 -27.46
C THR A 550 -15.86 -114.41 -26.79
N GLY A 551 -15.63 -113.19 -27.31
CA GLY A 551 -16.20 -111.99 -26.70
C GLY A 551 -15.59 -110.63 -27.09
N ALA A 552 -15.71 -110.26 -28.36
CA ALA A 552 -15.46 -108.90 -28.88
C ALA A 552 -16.42 -108.67 -30.08
N PRO A 553 -16.74 -107.42 -30.48
CA PRO A 553 -15.75 -106.57 -31.16
C PRO A 553 -15.75 -105.09 -30.70
N GLU A 554 -14.84 -104.31 -31.30
CA GLU A 554 -14.69 -102.86 -31.10
C GLU A 554 -14.63 -102.15 -32.49
N LEU A 555 -14.76 -100.81 -32.47
CA LEU A 555 -14.33 -99.84 -33.50
C LEU A 555 -15.19 -99.48 -34.73
N THR A 556 -15.19 -98.15 -34.98
CA THR A 556 -15.15 -97.40 -36.26
C THR A 556 -16.40 -97.12 -37.12
N SER A 557 -16.87 -95.86 -36.98
CA SER A 557 -16.95 -94.81 -38.02
C SER A 557 -18.05 -94.76 -39.11
N ASN A 558 -18.72 -93.60 -39.12
CA ASN A 558 -18.92 -92.66 -40.25
C ASN A 558 -20.13 -92.69 -41.21
N VAL A 559 -20.66 -91.47 -41.41
CA VAL A 559 -21.16 -90.83 -42.66
C VAL A 559 -22.64 -90.97 -43.09
N ALA A 560 -23.23 -89.79 -43.41
CA ALA A 560 -24.40 -89.50 -44.27
C ALA A 560 -25.81 -89.94 -43.81
N SER A 561 -26.92 -89.29 -44.24
CA SER A 561 -27.17 -87.94 -44.81
C SER A 561 -28.70 -87.67 -44.89
N CYS A 562 -29.08 -86.43 -45.25
CA CYS A 562 -30.40 -85.93 -45.68
C CYS A 562 -31.37 -85.46 -44.56
N LYS A 563 -32.03 -84.27 -44.62
CA LYS A 563 -32.64 -83.45 -45.72
C LYS A 563 -34.04 -83.94 -46.14
N ASP A 564 -35.04 -83.12 -46.48
CA ASP A 564 -35.34 -81.66 -46.43
C ASP A 564 -36.86 -81.55 -46.04
N GLN A 565 -37.60 -80.43 -45.91
CA GLN A 565 -37.49 -78.96 -46.10
C GLN A 565 -37.69 -78.24 -44.72
N ALA A 566 -37.93 -76.93 -44.47
CA ALA A 566 -38.48 -75.76 -45.19
C ALA A 566 -40.02 -75.85 -45.50
N GLU A 567 -40.78 -74.84 -45.95
CA GLU A 567 -40.57 -73.44 -46.42
C GLU A 567 -41.76 -72.58 -45.90
N ASP A 568 -41.73 -71.27 -45.65
CA ASP A 568 -40.65 -70.24 -45.64
C ASP A 568 -40.74 -69.47 -44.27
N GLN A 569 -40.89 -68.15 -44.02
CA GLN A 569 -40.88 -66.81 -44.69
C GLN A 569 -40.56 -65.78 -43.56
N GLU A 570 -40.19 -64.49 -43.69
CA GLU A 570 -40.14 -63.49 -44.78
C GLU A 570 -38.89 -62.58 -44.60
N SER A 571 -38.59 -61.65 -45.52
CA SER A 571 -37.38 -60.80 -45.52
C SER A 571 -37.57 -59.35 -45.04
N SER A 572 -36.60 -58.80 -44.29
CA SER A 572 -36.23 -57.37 -44.35
C SER A 572 -34.87 -57.05 -43.73
N LEU A 573 -34.23 -55.96 -44.19
CA LEU A 573 -32.86 -55.56 -43.87
C LEU A 573 -32.78 -54.69 -42.58
N PRO A 574 -31.77 -54.90 -41.70
CA PRO A 574 -31.48 -53.96 -40.62
C PRO A 574 -30.67 -52.75 -41.11
N VAL A 575 -31.30 -51.57 -41.12
CA VAL A 575 -30.64 -50.29 -41.44
C VAL A 575 -29.88 -49.74 -40.21
N PRO A 576 -28.60 -49.34 -40.35
CA PRO A 576 -27.89 -48.59 -39.31
C PRO A 576 -27.95 -47.06 -39.56
N PRO A 577 -27.70 -46.22 -38.54
CA PRO A 577 -27.97 -46.39 -37.12
C PRO A 577 -28.79 -45.22 -36.54
N THR A 578 -29.52 -45.44 -35.44
CA THR A 578 -29.73 -44.35 -34.47
C THR A 578 -28.51 -44.29 -33.55
N SER A 579 -28.00 -43.08 -33.30
CA SER A 579 -26.69 -42.90 -32.66
C SER A 579 -26.61 -43.57 -31.29
N PRO A 580 -25.51 -44.27 -30.94
CA PRO A 580 -25.32 -44.83 -29.59
C PRO A 580 -25.38 -43.76 -28.48
N ALA A 581 -25.17 -42.49 -28.82
CA ALA A 581 -25.38 -41.37 -27.92
C ALA A 581 -26.83 -41.30 -27.38
N ASN A 582 -27.86 -41.58 -28.19
CA ASN A 582 -29.25 -41.54 -27.73
C ASN A 582 -29.56 -42.71 -26.78
N ALA A 583 -29.05 -43.91 -27.06
CA ALA A 583 -29.23 -45.07 -26.18
C ALA A 583 -28.53 -44.89 -24.82
N VAL A 584 -27.36 -44.23 -24.80
CA VAL A 584 -26.68 -43.83 -23.56
C VAL A 584 -27.43 -42.71 -22.85
N ALA A 585 -27.93 -41.70 -23.58
CA ALA A 585 -28.70 -40.60 -22.99
C ALA A 585 -30.00 -41.07 -22.34
N SER A 586 -30.77 -41.96 -22.98
CA SER A 586 -32.00 -42.54 -22.38
C SER A 586 -31.70 -43.33 -21.10
N ARG A 587 -30.60 -44.11 -21.06
CA ARG A 587 -30.19 -44.84 -19.86
C ARG A 587 -29.73 -43.91 -18.75
N PHE A 588 -28.96 -42.88 -19.08
CA PHE A 588 -28.53 -41.86 -18.12
C PHE A 588 -29.74 -41.12 -17.54
N LEU A 589 -30.72 -40.75 -18.37
CA LEU A 589 -31.96 -40.12 -17.91
C LEU A 589 -32.72 -41.02 -16.93
N GLN A 590 -32.85 -42.32 -17.24
CA GLN A 590 -33.52 -43.30 -16.39
C GLN A 590 -32.77 -43.54 -15.06
N GLU A 591 -31.44 -43.60 -15.07
CA GLU A 591 -30.62 -43.67 -13.85
C GLU A 591 -30.76 -42.39 -13.00
N GLU A 592 -30.81 -41.22 -13.63
CA GLU A 592 -30.91 -39.94 -12.92
C GLU A 592 -32.32 -39.70 -12.38
N GLU A 593 -33.37 -40.14 -13.08
CA GLU A 593 -34.74 -40.23 -12.56
C GLU A 593 -34.81 -41.14 -11.32
N GLN A 594 -34.14 -42.30 -11.34
CA GLN A 594 -34.07 -43.19 -10.18
C GLN A 594 -33.32 -42.55 -8.99
N ARG A 595 -32.16 -41.92 -9.25
CA ARG A 595 -31.40 -41.17 -8.22
C ARG A 595 -32.22 -40.01 -7.64
N SER A 596 -32.98 -39.30 -8.47
CA SER A 596 -33.88 -38.22 -8.04
C SER A 596 -34.98 -38.75 -7.12
N HIS A 597 -35.60 -39.88 -7.45
CA HIS A 597 -36.59 -40.53 -6.58
C HIS A 597 -35.98 -41.03 -5.26
N GLU A 598 -34.80 -41.65 -5.27
CA GLU A 598 -34.08 -42.03 -4.04
C GLU A 598 -33.75 -40.83 -3.16
N LEU A 599 -33.23 -39.74 -3.76
CA LEU A 599 -32.88 -38.52 -3.06
C LEU A 599 -34.12 -37.89 -2.42
N LEU A 600 -35.22 -37.82 -3.16
CA LEU A 600 -36.50 -37.27 -2.69
C LEU A 600 -37.12 -38.13 -1.58
N GLN A 601 -36.98 -39.46 -1.63
CA GLN A 601 -37.35 -40.36 -0.53
C GLN A 601 -36.52 -40.11 0.73
N ARG A 602 -35.18 -39.99 0.60
CA ARG A 602 -34.28 -39.67 1.74
C ARG A 602 -34.59 -38.30 2.34
N LEU A 603 -34.85 -37.30 1.51
CA LEU A 603 -35.24 -35.95 1.93
C LEU A 603 -36.58 -35.95 2.69
N ASN A 604 -37.60 -36.65 2.18
CA ASN A 604 -38.88 -36.76 2.86
C ASN A 604 -38.79 -37.52 4.20
N ALA A 605 -37.99 -38.60 4.27
CA ALA A 605 -37.73 -39.31 5.51
C ALA A 605 -37.09 -38.38 6.56
N HIS A 606 -36.05 -37.63 6.17
CA HIS A 606 -35.36 -36.72 7.07
C HIS A 606 -36.21 -35.51 7.49
N ILE A 607 -37.07 -34.99 6.61
CA ILE A 607 -38.06 -33.96 6.96
C ILE A 607 -39.03 -34.48 8.02
N GLU A 608 -39.44 -35.75 7.94
CA GLU A 608 -40.35 -36.35 8.91
C GLU A 608 -39.66 -36.71 10.24
N GLU A 609 -38.38 -37.10 10.22
CA GLU A 609 -37.54 -37.20 11.42
C GLU A 609 -37.45 -35.85 12.16
N LEU A 610 -37.10 -34.77 11.44
CA LEU A 610 -37.01 -33.42 11.97
C LEU A 610 -38.35 -32.91 12.52
N ARG A 611 -39.46 -33.27 11.88
CA ARG A 611 -40.82 -32.98 12.40
C ARG A 611 -41.09 -33.71 13.69
N GLN A 612 -40.78 -35.00 13.78
CA GLN A 612 -40.95 -35.78 15.01
C GLN A 612 -40.05 -35.28 16.14
N GLU A 613 -38.79 -34.91 15.84
CA GLU A 613 -37.86 -34.36 16.83
C GLU A 613 -38.27 -32.97 17.32
N SER A 614 -38.74 -32.10 16.42
CA SER A 614 -39.38 -30.84 16.76
C SER A 614 -40.63 -31.05 17.63
N GLN A 615 -41.50 -32.01 17.27
CA GLN A 615 -42.69 -32.34 18.05
C GLN A 615 -42.36 -32.90 19.44
N ARG A 616 -41.36 -33.79 19.57
CA ARG A 616 -40.84 -34.27 20.85
C ARG A 616 -40.32 -33.11 21.71
N THR A 617 -39.59 -32.18 21.09
CA THR A 617 -39.05 -30.99 21.76
C THR A 617 -40.18 -30.07 22.27
N VAL A 618 -41.20 -29.81 21.45
CA VAL A 618 -42.39 -29.03 21.83
C VAL A 618 -43.22 -29.75 22.91
N GLN A 619 -43.31 -31.08 22.89
CA GLN A 619 -43.96 -31.86 23.95
C GLN A 619 -43.18 -31.78 25.27
N HIS A 620 -41.85 -31.93 25.22
CA HIS A 620 -40.98 -31.81 26.40
C HIS A 620 -41.13 -30.44 27.09
N PHE A 621 -41.17 -29.35 26.32
CA PHE A 621 -41.36 -28.00 26.88
C PHE A 621 -42.82 -27.63 27.20
N SER A 622 -43.82 -28.34 26.66
CA SER A 622 -45.24 -28.12 27.04
C SER A 622 -45.69 -28.95 28.23
N GLN A 623 -44.99 -30.04 28.57
CA GLN A 623 -45.17 -30.81 29.82
C GLN A 623 -44.42 -30.22 31.02
N ALA A 624 -43.51 -29.26 30.79
CA ALA A 624 -42.72 -28.59 31.82
C ALA A 624 -43.44 -27.34 32.42
N ARG A 625 -44.77 -27.38 32.54
CA ARG A 625 -45.61 -26.23 32.93
C ARG A 625 -46.87 -26.66 33.69
#